data_AF-A0A0X8I8G5-F1
#
_entry.id   AF-A0A0X8I8G5-F1
#
_cell.length_a   1.000
_cell.length_b   1.000
_cell.length_c   1.000
_cell.angle_alpha   90.00
_cell.angle_beta   90.00
_cell.angle_gamma   90.00
#
_symmetry.space_group_name_H-M   'P 1'
#
loop_
_entity.id
_entity.type
_entity.pdbx_description
1 polymer ?
#
loop_
_entity_poly.entity_id
_entity_poly.type
_entity_poly.pdbx_seq_one_letter_code
_entity_poly.pdbx_strand_id
1 'polypeptide(L)'
;MSYEVLGGIIDVLMSHVESLERSEKRIKDVESPSAIASVMLYKSWKASLLRIIAKAKETYEEARRGNKLAASIDSCALADLVSRVIISSNPNDPVFMELRPVLTYLKDIALASCTPDLQPTIQP
;
A
#
# COMPACT_ATOMS: atom_id res chain seq x y z
N MET A 1 -3.84 15.35 -9.75
CA MET A 1 -4.44 14.41 -8.78
C MET A 1 -4.33 15.02 -7.41
N SER A 2 -5.40 15.08 -6.60
CA SER A 2 -5.26 15.59 -5.23
C SER A 2 -4.68 14.47 -4.37
N TYR A 3 -3.55 14.75 -3.73
CA TYR A 3 -2.91 13.84 -2.77
C TYR A 3 -3.83 13.53 -1.56
N GLU A 4 -5.00 14.18 -1.47
CA GLU A 4 -6.05 13.88 -0.49
C GLU A 4 -6.63 12.48 -0.68
N VAL A 5 -6.69 11.98 -1.93
CA VAL A 5 -7.13 10.59 -2.20
C VAL A 5 -6.16 9.57 -1.58
N LEU A 6 -4.85 9.88 -1.59
CA LEU A 6 -3.82 9.07 -0.92
C LEU A 6 -4.06 9.00 0.59
N GLY A 7 -4.45 10.12 1.22
CA GLY A 7 -4.83 10.16 2.64
C GLY A 7 -5.98 9.20 2.95
N GLY A 8 -7.07 9.26 2.18
CA GLY A 8 -8.21 8.35 2.36
C GLY A 8 -7.84 6.87 2.18
N ILE A 9 -6.97 6.55 1.21
CA ILE A 9 -6.49 5.18 1.00
C ILE A 9 -5.63 4.70 2.18
N ILE A 10 -4.77 5.56 2.74
CA ILE A 10 -3.96 5.24 3.93
C ILE A 10 -4.87 4.81 5.08
N ASP A 11 -5.96 5.52 5.32
CA ASP A 11 -6.91 5.21 6.40
C ASP A 11 -7.61 3.86 6.16
N VAL A 12 -8.01 3.56 4.91
CA VAL A 12 -8.59 2.26 4.55
C VAL A 12 -7.59 1.13 4.81
N LEU A 13 -6.33 1.28 4.36
CA LEU A 13 -5.29 0.27 4.58
C LEU A 13 -5.00 0.07 6.08
N MET A 14 -5.02 1.15 6.88
CA MET A 14 -4.83 1.05 8.32
C MET A 14 -5.97 0.26 8.99
N SER A 15 -7.22 0.52 8.58
CA SER A 15 -8.39 -0.25 9.05
C SER A 15 -8.26 -1.75 8.77
N HIS A 16 -7.71 -2.12 7.61
CA HIS A 16 -7.41 -3.53 7.31
C HIS A 16 -6.30 -4.10 8.21
N VAL A 17 -5.23 -3.34 8.50
CA VAL A 17 -4.20 -3.76 9.47
C VAL A 17 -4.83 -4.07 10.83
N GLU A 18 -5.66 -3.17 11.35
CA GLU A 18 -6.35 -3.38 12.63
C GLU A 18 -7.30 -4.58 12.60
N SER A 19 -8.00 -4.80 11.48
CA SER A 19 -8.87 -5.97 11.29
C SER A 19 -8.09 -7.28 11.34
N LEU A 20 -6.92 -7.31 10.70
CA LEU A 20 -6.00 -8.46 10.75
C LEU A 20 -5.45 -8.67 12.17
N GLU A 21 -5.12 -7.60 12.90
CA GLU A 21 -4.70 -7.71 14.30
C GLU A 21 -5.78 -8.28 15.21
N ARG A 22 -7.03 -7.82 15.06
CA ARG A 22 -8.17 -8.38 15.79
C ARG A 22 -8.35 -9.85 15.45
N SER A 23 -8.22 -10.22 14.18
CA SER A 23 -8.38 -11.59 13.70
C SER A 23 -7.26 -12.50 14.23
N GLU A 24 -6.01 -12.06 14.20
CA GLU A 24 -4.88 -12.77 14.81
C GLU A 24 -5.12 -13.00 16.30
N LYS A 25 -5.49 -11.96 17.06
CA LYS A 25 -5.72 -12.07 18.51
C LYS A 25 -6.82 -13.06 18.88
N ARG A 26 -7.83 -13.25 18.02
CA ARG A 26 -8.93 -14.22 18.28
C ARG A 26 -8.48 -15.67 18.14
N ILE A 27 -7.46 -15.94 17.32
CA ILE A 27 -7.05 -17.32 16.99
C ILE A 27 -5.62 -17.66 17.42
N LYS A 28 -4.89 -16.72 18.04
CA LYS A 28 -3.47 -16.88 18.38
C LYS A 28 -3.19 -18.04 19.34
N ASP A 29 -4.13 -18.38 20.21
CA ASP A 29 -4.00 -19.41 21.24
C ASP A 29 -4.66 -20.74 20.80
N VAL A 30 -5.16 -20.81 19.56
CA VAL A 30 -5.78 -22.02 19.01
C VAL A 30 -4.69 -22.92 18.42
N GLU A 31 -4.44 -24.05 19.07
CA GLU A 31 -3.47 -25.05 18.61
C GLU A 31 -4.05 -25.93 17.50
N SER A 32 -4.09 -25.39 16.28
CA SER A 32 -4.41 -26.15 15.07
C SER A 32 -3.54 -25.72 13.88
N PRO A 33 -3.19 -26.62 12.95
CA PRO A 33 -2.40 -26.26 11.77
C PRO A 33 -3.03 -25.13 10.94
N SER A 34 -4.36 -25.11 10.83
CA SER A 34 -5.09 -24.06 10.11
C SER A 34 -5.03 -22.71 10.82
N ALA A 35 -5.13 -22.68 12.15
CA ALA A 35 -4.97 -21.44 12.92
C ALA A 35 -3.54 -20.90 12.81
N ILE A 36 -2.53 -21.76 12.92
CA ILE A 36 -1.12 -21.39 12.77
C ILE A 36 -0.87 -20.78 11.38
N ALA A 37 -1.34 -21.44 10.31
CA ALA A 37 -1.23 -20.93 8.95
C ALA A 37 -1.93 -19.58 8.78
N SER A 38 -3.12 -19.41 9.36
CA SER A 38 -3.87 -18.15 9.33
C SER A 38 -3.14 -17.02 10.05
N VAL A 39 -2.55 -17.28 11.22
CA VAL A 39 -1.74 -16.30 11.96
C VAL A 39 -0.52 -15.87 11.15
N MET A 40 0.19 -16.81 10.53
CA MET A 40 1.32 -16.50 9.66
C MET A 40 0.90 -15.63 8.48
N LEU A 41 -0.24 -15.94 7.87
CA LEU A 41 -0.84 -15.17 6.78
C LEU A 41 -1.14 -13.73 7.22
N TYR A 42 -1.81 -13.55 8.35
CA TYR A 42 -2.16 -12.22 8.88
C TYR A 42 -0.91 -11.41 9.21
N LYS A 43 0.11 -12.01 9.82
CA LYS A 43 1.39 -11.34 10.09
C LYS A 43 2.08 -10.86 8.81
N SER A 44 2.11 -11.72 7.79
CA SER A 44 2.67 -11.39 6.47
C SER A 44 1.95 -10.19 5.85
N TRP A 45 0.61 -10.24 5.80
CA TRP A 45 -0.19 -9.16 5.23
C TRP A 45 -0.07 -7.85 5.98
N LYS A 46 -0.07 -7.87 7.31
CA LYS A 46 0.17 -6.66 8.12
C LYS A 46 1.52 -6.03 7.80
N ALA A 47 2.59 -6.83 7.67
CA ALA A 47 3.90 -6.31 7.32
C ALA A 47 3.91 -5.64 5.94
N SER A 48 3.26 -6.26 4.94
CA SER A 48 3.13 -5.69 3.59
C SER A 48 2.32 -4.39 3.60
N LEU A 49 1.17 -4.37 4.28
CA LEU A 49 0.32 -3.19 4.40
C LEU A 49 1.04 -2.03 5.10
N LEU A 50 1.73 -2.29 6.21
CA LEU A 50 2.49 -1.27 6.94
C LEU A 50 3.60 -0.64 6.08
N ARG A 51 4.28 -1.44 5.25
CA ARG A 51 5.27 -0.93 4.29
C ARG A 51 4.64 -0.03 3.23
N ILE A 52 3.51 -0.45 2.66
CA ILE A 52 2.76 0.35 1.68
C ILE A 52 2.29 1.66 2.31
N ILE A 53 1.72 1.60 3.51
CA ILE A 53 1.24 2.77 4.26
C ILE A 53 2.38 3.75 4.53
N ALA A 54 3.55 3.26 4.99
CA ALA A 54 4.70 4.11 5.24
C ALA A 54 5.11 4.87 3.96
N LYS A 55 5.19 4.17 2.82
CA LYS A 55 5.56 4.80 1.56
C LYS A 55 4.50 5.77 1.03
N ALA A 56 3.22 5.45 1.19
CA ALA A 56 2.12 6.34 0.85
C ALA A 56 2.14 7.63 1.69
N LYS A 57 2.48 7.53 2.98
CA LYS A 57 2.66 8.69 3.86
C LYS A 57 3.83 9.58 3.45
N GLU A 58 4.98 8.99 3.10
CA GLU A 58 6.12 9.75 2.55
C GLU A 58 5.70 10.55 1.31
N THR A 59 5.04 9.87 0.37
CA THR A 59 4.54 10.47 -0.88
C THR A 59 3.59 11.63 -0.61
N TYR A 60 2.65 11.44 0.31
CA TYR A 60 1.69 12.47 0.72
C TYR A 60 2.37 13.69 1.35
N GLU A 61 3.35 13.48 2.24
CA GLU A 61 4.04 14.58 2.92
C GLU A 61 4.92 15.39 1.96
N GLU A 62 5.65 14.75 1.04
CA GLU A 62 6.45 15.46 0.03
C GLU A 62 5.57 16.32 -0.87
N ALA A 63 4.41 15.80 -1.26
CA ALA A 63 3.42 16.56 -2.02
C ALA A 63 2.83 17.73 -1.23
N ARG A 64 2.50 17.51 0.04
CA ARG A 64 1.96 18.54 0.94
C ARG A 64 2.95 19.68 1.16
N ARG A 65 4.25 19.37 1.16
CA ARG A 65 5.35 20.36 1.23
C ARG A 65 5.60 21.09 -0.10
N GLY A 66 4.90 20.71 -1.17
CA GLY A 66 5.07 21.30 -2.51
C GLY A 66 6.27 20.76 -3.28
N ASN A 67 6.94 19.71 -2.80
CA ASN A 67 8.09 19.09 -3.46
C ASN A 67 7.63 18.13 -4.56
N LYS A 68 7.21 18.69 -5.71
CA LYS A 68 6.59 17.92 -6.80
C LYS A 68 7.50 16.83 -7.37
N LEU A 69 8.81 17.08 -7.48
CA LEU A 69 9.75 16.09 -8.01
C LEU A 69 9.91 14.91 -7.05
N ALA A 70 10.14 15.17 -5.76
CA ALA A 70 10.25 14.08 -4.78
C ALA A 70 8.94 13.29 -4.66
N ALA A 71 7.79 13.97 -4.64
CA ALA A 71 6.49 13.31 -4.62
C ALA A 71 6.25 12.43 -5.85
N SER A 72 6.71 12.84 -7.04
CA SER A 72 6.64 12.04 -8.27
C SER A 72 7.52 10.78 -8.17
N ILE A 73 8.78 10.93 -7.71
CA ILE A 73 9.70 9.81 -7.49
C ILE A 73 9.13 8.82 -6.46
N ASP A 74 8.59 9.32 -5.36
CA ASP A 74 7.97 8.51 -4.31
C ASP A 74 6.71 7.80 -4.81
N SER A 75 5.92 8.46 -5.68
CA SER A 75 4.77 7.85 -6.34
C SER A 75 5.18 6.69 -7.24
N CYS A 76 6.28 6.81 -8.00
CA CYS A 76 6.84 5.69 -8.77
C CYS A 76 7.23 4.51 -7.87
N ALA A 77 7.96 4.80 -6.79
CA ALA A 77 8.39 3.78 -5.84
C ALA A 77 7.20 3.11 -5.11
N LEU A 78 6.14 3.87 -4.80
CA LEU A 78 4.90 3.36 -4.25
C LEU A 78 4.18 2.43 -5.23
N ALA A 79 4.05 2.83 -6.49
CA ALA A 79 3.46 2.00 -7.54
C ALA A 79 4.20 0.67 -7.69
N ASP A 80 5.53 0.71 -7.74
CA ASP A 80 6.37 -0.49 -7.81
C ASP A 80 6.20 -1.39 -6.60
N LEU A 81 6.18 -0.82 -5.40
CA LEU A 81 5.98 -1.57 -4.16
C LEU A 81 4.63 -2.30 -4.17
N VAL A 82 3.55 -1.59 -4.50
CA VAL A 82 2.20 -2.14 -4.55
C VAL A 82 2.08 -3.19 -5.67
N SER A 83 2.69 -2.94 -6.83
CA SER A 83 2.74 -3.88 -7.95
C SER A 83 3.40 -5.21 -7.56
N ARG A 84 4.55 -5.16 -6.85
CA ARG A 84 5.23 -6.35 -6.35
C ARG A 84 4.37 -7.14 -5.37
N VAL A 85 3.68 -6.47 -4.44
CA VAL A 85 2.74 -7.13 -3.51
C VAL A 85 1.62 -7.82 -4.30
N ILE A 86 0.99 -7.14 -5.26
CA ILE A 86 -0.08 -7.74 -6.08
C ILE A 86 0.41 -8.97 -6.87
N ILE A 87 1.56 -8.86 -7.55
CA ILE A 87 2.10 -9.94 -8.40
C ILE A 87 2.53 -11.16 -7.59
N SER A 88 3.09 -10.94 -6.39
CA SER A 88 3.55 -12.04 -5.52
C SER A 88 2.43 -12.67 -4.67
N SER A 89 1.22 -12.10 -4.68
CA SER A 89 0.10 -12.60 -3.89
C SER A 89 -0.57 -13.81 -4.54
N ASN A 90 -0.99 -14.77 -3.71
CA ASN A 90 -1.79 -15.89 -4.18
C ASN A 90 -3.21 -15.40 -4.55
N PRO A 91 -3.72 -15.67 -5.77
CA PRO A 91 -5.04 -15.19 -6.19
C PRO A 91 -6.21 -15.79 -5.39
N ASN A 92 -5.99 -16.89 -4.69
CA ASN A 92 -6.98 -17.55 -3.83
C ASN A 92 -6.80 -17.21 -2.34
N ASP A 93 -5.85 -16.33 -1.99
CA ASP A 93 -5.69 -15.84 -0.63
C ASP A 93 -6.87 -14.95 -0.24
N PRO A 94 -7.63 -15.27 0.82
CA PRO A 94 -8.82 -14.51 1.21
C PRO A 94 -8.50 -13.05 1.58
N VAL A 95 -7.34 -12.79 2.19
CA VAL A 95 -6.91 -11.43 2.55
C VAL A 95 -6.55 -10.65 1.28
N PHE A 96 -5.87 -11.30 0.33
CA PHE A 96 -5.59 -10.66 -0.95
C PHE A 96 -6.86 -10.32 -1.71
N MET A 97 -7.81 -11.24 -1.79
CA MET A 97 -9.07 -11.02 -2.51
C MET A 97 -9.83 -9.79 -1.98
N GLU A 98 -9.85 -9.60 -0.66
CA GLU A 98 -10.45 -8.43 -0.01
C GLU A 98 -9.68 -7.13 -0.33
N LEU A 99 -8.35 -7.18 -0.27
CA LEU A 99 -7.49 -6.00 -0.46
C LEU A 99 -7.28 -5.61 -1.93
N ARG A 100 -7.45 -6.55 -2.87
CA ARG A 100 -7.09 -6.39 -4.28
C ARG A 100 -7.66 -5.11 -4.90
N PRO A 101 -8.95 -4.74 -4.73
CA PRO A 101 -9.49 -3.52 -5.31
C PRO A 101 -8.77 -2.25 -4.81
N VAL A 102 -8.51 -2.17 -3.50
CA VAL A 102 -7.84 -1.01 -2.88
C VAL A 102 -6.38 -0.92 -3.33
N LEU A 103 -5.67 -2.06 -3.36
CA LEU A 103 -4.29 -2.11 -3.81
C LEU A 103 -4.17 -1.76 -5.31
N THR A 104 -5.07 -2.26 -6.16
CA THR A 104 -5.11 -1.90 -7.57
C THR A 104 -5.36 -0.41 -7.75
N TYR A 105 -6.33 0.15 -7.04
CA TYR A 105 -6.63 1.59 -7.12
C TYR A 105 -5.45 2.45 -6.64
N LEU A 106 -4.80 2.07 -5.55
CA LEU A 106 -3.59 2.76 -5.06
C LEU A 106 -2.47 2.73 -6.08
N LYS A 107 -2.22 1.57 -6.70
CA LYS A 107 -1.21 1.43 -7.76
C LYS A 107 -1.50 2.37 -8.92
N ASP A 108 -2.74 2.43 -9.38
CA ASP A 108 -3.12 3.24 -10.54
C ASP A 108 -2.98 4.75 -10.25
N ILE A 109 -3.35 5.19 -9.04
CA ILE A 109 -3.12 6.56 -8.55
C ILE A 109 -1.63 6.89 -8.49
N ALA A 110 -0.84 5.99 -7.92
CA ALA A 110 0.60 6.16 -7.78
C ALA A 110 1.28 6.23 -9.15
N LEU A 111 0.87 5.37 -10.10
CA LEU A 111 1.37 5.40 -11.48
C LEU A 111 1.00 6.69 -12.20
N ALA A 112 -0.23 7.17 -12.09
CA ALA A 112 -0.61 8.41 -12.75
C ALA A 112 0.01 9.67 -12.09
N SER A 113 0.60 9.54 -10.91
CA SER A 113 1.40 10.57 -10.25
C SER A 113 2.92 10.38 -10.46
N CYS A 114 3.32 9.23 -11.00
CA CYS A 114 4.68 8.92 -11.41
C CYS A 114 4.95 9.52 -12.80
N THR A 115 5.45 10.75 -12.82
CA THR A 115 5.87 11.43 -14.05
C THR A 115 7.39 11.64 -14.05
N PRO A 116 8.14 11.02 -15.00
CA PRO A 116 9.57 11.22 -15.13
C PRO A 116 9.95 12.57 -15.77
N ASP A 117 9.02 13.25 -16.44
CA ASP A 117 9.31 14.48 -17.19
C ASP A 117 9.16 15.75 -16.35
N LEU A 118 10.23 16.07 -15.62
CA LEU A 118 10.66 17.46 -15.48
C LEU A 118 11.85 17.63 -16.42
N GLN A 119 11.60 17.71 -17.74
CA GLN A 119 12.58 18.32 -18.62
C GLN A 119 12.81 19.75 -18.11
N PRO A 120 14.06 20.17 -17.81
CA PRO A 120 14.34 21.57 -17.62
C PRO A 120 14.05 22.23 -18.98
N THR A 121 12.96 22.98 -19.07
CA THR A 121 12.74 23.90 -20.20
C THR A 121 13.84 24.95 -20.13
N ILE A 122 14.97 24.68 -20.78
CA ILE A 122 15.90 25.71 -21.19
C ILE A 122 15.17 26.46 -22.30
N GLN A 123 14.56 27.59 -21.95
CA GLN A 123 14.06 28.53 -22.96
C GLN A 123 15.26 29.13 -23.71
N PRO A 124 15.16 29.30 -25.04
CA PRO A 124 16.24 29.79 -25.91
C PRO A 124 16.64 31.24 -25.62
#